data_AF-A0A553GMP8-F1
#
_entry.id   AF-A0A553GMP8-F1
#
_cell.length_a   1.000
_cell.length_b   1.000
_cell.length_c   1.000
_cell.angle_alpha   90.00
_cell.angle_beta   90.00
_cell.angle_gamma   90.00
#
_symmetry.space_group_name_H-M   'P 1'
#
loop_
_entity.id
_entity.type
_entity.pdbx_description
1 polymer ?
#
loop_
_entity_poly.entity_id
_entity_poly.type
_entity_poly.pdbx_seq_one_letter_code
_entity_poly.pdbx_strand_id
1 'polypeptide(L)'
;MEQETEKFIRKVEQKFKGGQVSITEFERLIKEWGQLIAVSCYEQHNMKQTYLNLNHLKFTVQWFKQQNADKSGHLQYFLDNMIQYIGVELESLTMYPEIAIETPEVNGTQFNTMRWTTNKRSLIELICALKEAGCINKGTIPLQKLVEHFGAIFGVDLKNYHQELYKIAARKPQDNTDDRAYFLNALAGKFNEKMLVL
;
A
#
# COMPACT_ATOMS: atom_id res chain seq x y z
N MET A 1 -3.10 9.48 16.57
CA MET A 1 -3.18 8.04 16.29
C MET A 1 -1.81 7.39 16.46
N GLU A 2 -0.81 7.76 15.65
CA GLU A 2 0.57 7.23 15.73
C GLU A 2 1.19 7.35 17.13
N GLN A 3 1.00 8.50 17.81
CA GLN A 3 1.43 8.70 19.20
C GLN A 3 0.74 7.79 20.23
N GLU A 4 -0.54 7.46 20.04
CA GLU A 4 -1.28 6.57 20.97
C GLU A 4 -0.83 5.13 20.78
N THR A 5 -0.59 4.72 19.54
CA THR A 5 0.00 3.43 19.21
C THR A 5 1.42 3.30 19.77
N GLU A 6 2.26 4.31 19.61
CA GLU A 6 3.62 4.31 20.15
C GLU A 6 3.63 4.27 21.69
N LYS A 7 2.76 5.05 22.36
CA LYS A 7 2.59 4.98 23.82
C LYS A 7 2.19 3.58 24.27
N PHE A 8 1.28 2.96 23.55
CA PHE A 8 0.79 1.63 23.88
C PHE A 8 1.85 0.56 23.66
N ILE A 9 2.60 0.62 22.55
CA ILE A 9 3.77 -0.23 22.30
C ILE A 9 4.78 -0.07 23.45
N ARG A 10 5.16 1.15 23.82
CA ARG A 10 6.09 1.39 24.94
C ARG A 10 5.56 0.85 26.28
N LYS A 11 4.26 1.00 26.56
CA LYS A 11 3.61 0.44 27.76
C LYS A 11 3.74 -1.09 27.78
N VAL A 12 3.57 -1.71 26.63
CA VAL A 12 3.65 -3.16 26.45
C VAL A 12 5.10 -3.63 26.62
N GLU A 13 6.05 -3.01 25.92
CA GLU A 13 7.48 -3.29 26.05
C GLU A 13 8.00 -3.13 27.49
N GLN A 14 7.60 -2.07 28.20
CA GLN A 14 7.99 -1.86 29.60
C GLN A 14 7.48 -2.97 30.51
N LYS A 15 6.22 -3.40 30.33
CA LYS A 15 5.64 -4.49 31.12
C LYS A 15 6.34 -5.82 30.86
N PHE A 16 6.83 -6.04 29.64
CA PHE A 16 7.54 -7.26 29.27
C PHE A 16 9.02 -7.29 29.72
N LYS A 17 9.69 -6.14 29.84
CA LYS A 17 11.06 -6.05 30.40
C LYS A 17 11.16 -6.42 31.89
N GLY A 18 10.05 -6.40 32.63
CA GLY A 18 10.01 -6.63 34.07
C GLY A 18 10.04 -8.10 34.53
N GLY A 19 9.98 -9.07 33.61
CA GLY A 19 10.23 -10.48 33.93
C GLY A 19 9.22 -11.15 34.88
N GLN A 20 7.91 -10.95 34.66
CA GLN A 20 6.83 -11.93 34.92
C GLN A 20 5.49 -11.26 34.56
N VAL A 21 4.98 -11.53 33.36
CA VAL A 21 3.61 -11.12 32.99
C VAL A 21 2.69 -12.30 33.31
N SER A 22 1.71 -12.10 34.19
CA SER A 22 0.73 -13.14 34.50
C SER A 22 -0.20 -13.39 33.31
N ILE A 23 -0.82 -14.57 33.25
CA ILE A 23 -1.79 -14.92 32.20
C ILE A 23 -2.93 -13.89 32.16
N THR A 24 -3.48 -13.51 33.32
CA THR A 24 -4.55 -12.51 33.42
C THR A 24 -4.12 -11.14 32.89
N GLU A 25 -2.88 -10.74 33.16
CA GLU A 25 -2.34 -9.47 32.66
C GLU A 25 -2.12 -9.52 31.14
N PHE A 26 -1.70 -10.66 30.61
CA PHE A 26 -1.58 -10.90 29.17
C PHE A 26 -2.94 -10.87 28.46
N GLU A 27 -3.97 -11.53 29.01
CA GLU A 27 -5.33 -11.50 28.48
C GLU A 27 -5.89 -10.07 28.43
N ARG A 28 -5.66 -9.29 29.48
CA ARG A 28 -6.04 -7.87 29.51
C ARG A 28 -5.34 -7.08 28.41
N LEU A 29 -4.05 -7.28 28.25
CA LEU A 29 -3.26 -6.60 27.21
C LEU A 29 -3.73 -6.97 25.81
N ILE A 30 -4.01 -8.25 25.52
CA ILE A 30 -4.58 -8.67 24.24
C ILE A 30 -5.92 -7.99 23.97
N LYS A 31 -6.79 -7.89 24.98
CA LYS A 31 -8.10 -7.25 24.84
C LYS A 31 -7.96 -5.75 24.55
N GLU A 32 -7.10 -5.04 25.30
CA GLU A 32 -6.78 -3.63 25.04
C GLU A 32 -6.19 -3.45 23.62
N TRP A 33 -5.32 -4.37 23.18
CA TRP A 33 -4.71 -4.38 21.84
C TRP A 33 -5.76 -4.59 20.74
N GLY A 34 -6.63 -5.59 20.90
CA GLY A 34 -7.67 -5.91 19.94
C GLY A 34 -8.65 -4.76 19.76
N GLN A 35 -9.01 -4.08 20.85
CA GLN A 35 -9.85 -2.87 20.80
C GLN A 35 -9.16 -1.72 20.06
N LEU A 36 -7.86 -1.51 20.28
CA LEU A 36 -7.08 -0.49 19.56
C LEU A 36 -7.04 -0.79 18.05
N ILE A 37 -6.80 -2.04 17.65
CA ILE A 37 -6.79 -2.46 16.24
C ILE A 37 -8.18 -2.27 15.60
N ALA A 38 -9.26 -2.70 16.27
CA ALA A 38 -10.62 -2.57 15.74
C ALA A 38 -11.01 -1.10 15.52
N VAL A 39 -10.89 -0.27 16.56
CA VAL A 39 -11.38 1.13 16.57
C VAL A 39 -10.48 2.07 15.78
N SER A 40 -9.16 1.87 15.80
CA SER A 40 -8.23 2.86 15.23
C SER A 40 -7.73 2.48 13.85
N CYS A 41 -7.67 1.19 13.52
CA CYS A 41 -6.95 0.70 12.35
C CYS A 41 -7.91 0.23 11.25
N TYR A 42 -8.91 -0.60 11.60
CA TYR A 42 -9.95 -1.02 10.65
C TYR A 42 -10.96 0.10 10.34
N GLU A 43 -11.52 0.76 11.36
CA GLU A 43 -12.54 1.81 11.18
C GLU A 43 -12.00 3.08 10.50
N GLN A 44 -10.71 3.38 10.65
CA GLN A 44 -10.05 4.55 10.01
C GLN A 44 -9.25 4.18 8.75
N HIS A 45 -9.33 2.91 8.31
CA HIS A 45 -8.64 2.38 7.12
C HIS A 45 -7.12 2.63 7.08
N ASN A 46 -6.43 2.69 8.22
CA ASN A 46 -4.98 2.88 8.27
C ASN A 46 -4.26 1.53 8.16
N MET A 47 -4.19 1.03 6.92
CA MET A 47 -3.69 -0.30 6.59
C MET A 47 -2.23 -0.53 7.03
N LYS A 48 -1.34 0.46 6.83
CA LYS A 48 0.06 0.39 7.27
C LYS A 48 0.19 0.26 8.79
N GLN A 49 -0.57 1.05 9.54
CA GLN A 49 -0.55 0.99 11.01
C GLN A 49 -1.15 -0.33 11.51
N THR A 50 -2.21 -0.82 10.86
CA THR A 50 -2.81 -2.14 11.13
C THR A 50 -1.76 -3.24 11.02
N TYR A 51 -0.98 -3.23 9.93
CA TYR A 51 0.06 -4.21 9.67
C TYR A 51 1.19 -4.18 10.71
N LEU A 52 1.70 -2.99 11.08
CA LEU A 52 2.73 -2.85 12.11
C LEU A 52 2.23 -3.36 13.47
N ASN A 53 0.98 -3.06 13.81
CA ASN A 53 0.36 -3.49 15.06
C ASN A 53 0.20 -5.00 15.10
N LEU A 54 -0.34 -5.62 14.05
CA LEU A 54 -0.50 -7.07 13.99
C LEU A 54 0.84 -7.81 14.09
N ASN A 55 1.91 -7.30 13.47
CA ASN A 55 3.25 -7.87 13.63
C ASN A 55 3.75 -7.77 15.08
N HIS A 56 3.59 -6.61 15.72
CA HIS A 56 3.98 -6.45 17.12
C HIS A 56 3.19 -7.41 18.03
N LEU A 57 1.88 -7.57 17.80
CA LEU A 57 1.05 -8.52 18.53
C LEU A 57 1.56 -9.95 18.33
N LYS A 58 1.88 -10.35 17.09
CA LYS A 58 2.44 -11.68 16.77
C LYS A 58 3.74 -11.93 17.55
N PHE A 59 4.68 -10.99 17.54
CA PHE A 59 5.92 -11.09 18.30
C PHE A 59 5.67 -11.20 19.81
N THR A 60 4.72 -10.43 20.33
CA THR A 60 4.35 -10.44 21.75
C THR A 60 3.80 -11.81 22.17
N VAL A 61 2.89 -12.38 21.37
CA VAL A 61 2.30 -13.70 21.63
C VAL A 61 3.37 -14.80 21.52
N GLN A 62 4.26 -14.73 20.52
CA GLN A 62 5.37 -15.67 20.36
C GLN A 62 6.33 -15.64 21.55
N TRP A 63 6.71 -14.45 22.01
CA TRP A 63 7.55 -14.29 23.18
C TRP A 63 6.88 -14.83 24.44
N PHE A 64 5.60 -14.51 24.66
CA PHE A 64 4.85 -14.98 25.82
C PHE A 64 4.75 -16.50 25.85
N LYS A 65 4.56 -17.13 24.68
CA LYS A 65 4.58 -18.58 24.50
C LYS A 65 5.91 -19.19 24.95
N GLN A 66 7.03 -18.60 24.54
CA GLN A 66 8.38 -19.07 24.90
C GLN A 66 8.64 -19.00 26.41
N GLN A 67 8.23 -17.92 27.07
CA GLN A 67 8.41 -17.75 28.51
C GLN A 67 7.54 -18.69 29.36
N ASN A 68 6.48 -19.25 28.76
CA ASN A 68 5.50 -20.10 29.43
C ASN A 68 5.46 -21.51 28.82
N ALA A 69 6.58 -21.98 28.25
CA ALA A 69 6.66 -23.27 27.57
C ALA A 69 6.34 -24.47 28.48
N ASP A 70 6.50 -24.32 29.80
CA ASP A 70 6.17 -25.30 30.84
C ASP A 70 4.67 -25.36 31.20
N LYS A 71 3.85 -24.42 30.70
CA LYS A 71 2.42 -24.32 31.03
C LYS A 71 1.56 -25.32 30.27
N SER A 72 0.27 -25.36 30.62
CA SER A 72 -0.69 -26.35 30.13
C SER A 72 -0.75 -26.41 28.60
N GLY A 73 -0.97 -27.61 28.06
CA GLY A 73 -1.14 -27.81 26.61
C GLY A 73 -2.31 -27.00 26.02
N HIS A 74 -3.36 -26.73 26.81
CA HIS A 74 -4.46 -25.86 26.39
C HIS A 74 -4.01 -24.41 26.17
N LEU A 75 -3.15 -23.87 27.04
CA LEU A 75 -2.60 -22.53 26.86
C LEU A 75 -1.70 -22.47 25.62
N GLN A 76 -0.84 -23.47 25.45
CA GLN A 76 0.04 -23.56 24.28
C GLN A 76 -0.77 -23.62 22.98
N TYR A 77 -1.80 -24.46 22.93
CA TYR A 77 -2.72 -24.56 21.78
C TYR A 77 -3.44 -23.24 21.49
N PHE A 78 -3.94 -22.55 22.51
CA PHE A 78 -4.57 -21.25 22.34
C PHE A 78 -3.60 -20.21 21.73
N LEU A 79 -2.37 -20.13 22.24
CA LEU A 79 -1.35 -19.21 21.74
C LEU A 79 -0.96 -19.53 20.29
N ASP A 80 -0.89 -20.81 19.92
CA ASP A 80 -0.64 -21.23 18.54
C ASP A 80 -1.75 -20.79 17.58
N ASN A 81 -3.01 -20.99 17.97
CA ASN A 81 -4.14 -20.53 17.17
C ASN A 81 -4.16 -19.01 17.01
N MET A 82 -3.80 -18.25 18.06
CA MET A 82 -3.64 -16.80 17.96
C MET A 82 -2.56 -16.40 16.97
N ILE A 83 -1.37 -17.03 17.03
CA ILE A 83 -0.27 -16.73 16.11
C ILE A 83 -0.67 -17.03 14.67
N GLN A 84 -1.38 -18.13 14.44
CA GLN A 84 -1.88 -18.52 13.13
C GLN A 84 -2.91 -17.51 12.61
N TYR A 85 -3.91 -17.15 13.43
CA TYR A 85 -4.92 -16.16 13.06
C TYR A 85 -4.28 -14.81 12.68
N ILE A 86 -3.38 -14.29 13.50
CA ILE A 86 -2.65 -13.05 13.20
C ILE A 86 -1.84 -13.20 11.90
N GLY A 87 -1.28 -14.38 11.63
CA GLY A 87 -0.61 -14.70 10.38
C GLY A 87 -1.53 -14.54 9.16
N VAL A 88 -2.73 -15.11 9.22
CA VAL A 88 -3.72 -15.02 8.13
C VAL A 88 -4.15 -13.56 7.90
N GLU A 89 -4.38 -12.79 8.96
CA GLU A 89 -4.72 -11.36 8.85
C GLU A 89 -3.57 -10.55 8.23
N LEU A 90 -2.31 -10.83 8.63
CA LEU A 90 -1.14 -10.19 8.02
C LEU A 90 -1.02 -10.51 6.53
N GLU A 91 -1.19 -11.78 6.14
CA GLU A 91 -1.18 -12.21 4.74
C GLU A 91 -2.29 -11.52 3.94
N SER A 92 -3.51 -11.46 4.50
CA SER A 92 -4.65 -10.77 3.90
C SER A 92 -4.35 -9.28 3.69
N LEU A 93 -3.67 -8.65 4.64
CA LEU A 93 -3.23 -7.27 4.53
C LEU A 93 -2.15 -7.07 3.46
N THR A 94 -1.23 -8.02 3.28
CA THR A 94 -0.22 -7.93 2.19
C THR A 94 -0.79 -8.02 0.79
N MET A 95 -2.05 -8.45 0.62
CA MET A 95 -2.76 -8.37 -0.67
C MET A 95 -3.12 -6.93 -1.05
N TYR A 96 -2.99 -5.96 -0.14
CA TYR A 96 -3.21 -4.54 -0.42
C TYR A 96 -1.90 -3.86 -0.86
N PRO A 97 -1.86 -3.21 -2.04
CA PRO A 97 -0.65 -2.58 -2.59
C PRO A 97 0.02 -1.57 -1.66
N GLU A 98 -0.76 -0.92 -0.80
CA GLU A 98 -0.33 0.17 0.09
C GLU A 98 0.52 -0.33 1.27
N ILE A 99 0.45 -1.63 1.60
CA ILE A 99 1.17 -2.26 2.71
C ILE A 99 2.42 -2.99 2.24
N ALA A 100 2.60 -3.15 0.92
CA ALA A 100 3.79 -3.75 0.35
C ALA A 100 5.02 -2.97 0.84
N ILE A 101 5.66 -3.51 1.87
CA ILE A 101 7.02 -3.18 2.26
C ILE A 101 7.80 -3.25 0.95
N GLU A 102 8.52 -2.17 0.62
CA GLU A 102 9.44 -2.11 -0.51
C GLU A 102 10.46 -3.24 -0.36
N THR A 103 10.06 -4.44 -0.71
CA THR A 103 10.92 -5.59 -0.92
C THR A 103 11.29 -5.48 -2.38
N PRO A 104 12.58 -5.25 -2.69
CA PRO A 104 13.00 -5.24 -4.06
C PRO A 104 12.79 -6.66 -4.59
N GLU A 105 12.01 -6.71 -5.67
CA GLU A 105 12.16 -7.67 -6.76
C GLU A 105 11.47 -9.05 -6.64
N VAL A 106 10.44 -9.25 -7.49
CA VAL A 106 10.48 -10.09 -8.72
C VAL A 106 9.18 -10.89 -8.95
N ASN A 107 8.58 -10.59 -10.10
CA ASN A 107 7.68 -11.40 -10.93
C ASN A 107 6.34 -11.88 -10.37
N GLY A 108 5.27 -11.35 -10.96
CA GLY A 108 4.05 -12.12 -11.19
C GLY A 108 2.77 -11.49 -10.69
N THR A 109 2.23 -10.56 -11.49
CA THR A 109 0.78 -10.42 -11.74
C THR A 109 -0.16 -10.49 -10.53
N GLN A 110 -0.40 -9.36 -9.86
CA GLN A 110 -1.62 -9.19 -9.05
C GLN A 110 -2.13 -7.74 -8.96
N PHE A 111 -2.08 -6.98 -10.06
CA PHE A 111 -2.73 -5.65 -10.17
C PHE A 111 -3.65 -5.48 -11.39
N ASN A 112 -4.15 -6.56 -12.00
CA ASN A 112 -4.90 -6.46 -13.25
C ASN A 112 -6.43 -6.36 -13.06
N THR A 113 -6.93 -5.41 -12.26
CA THR A 113 -8.37 -5.06 -12.29
C THR A 113 -8.68 -3.97 -13.32
N MET A 114 -7.69 -3.16 -13.70
CA MET A 114 -7.83 -2.10 -14.70
C MET A 114 -6.97 -2.40 -15.93
N ARG A 115 -7.60 -2.35 -17.11
CA ARG A 115 -6.91 -2.58 -18.40
C ARG A 115 -6.88 -1.30 -19.20
N TRP A 116 -5.69 -0.87 -19.61
CA TRP A 116 -5.59 0.21 -20.60
C TRP A 116 -6.02 -0.30 -21.97
N THR A 117 -6.98 0.39 -22.58
CA THR A 117 -7.60 -0.02 -23.84
C THR A 117 -7.20 0.85 -25.03
N THR A 118 -6.49 1.95 -24.80
CA THR A 118 -5.96 2.79 -25.87
C THR A 118 -4.50 2.42 -26.18
N ASN A 119 -3.86 3.15 -27.09
CA ASN A 119 -2.49 2.84 -27.49
C ASN A 119 -1.48 3.21 -26.39
N LYS A 120 -0.30 2.59 -26.45
CA LYS A 120 0.81 2.81 -25.51
C LYS A 120 1.27 4.27 -25.45
N ARG A 121 1.29 4.96 -26.59
CA ARG A 121 1.74 6.36 -26.67
C ARG A 121 0.83 7.29 -25.87
N SER A 122 -0.48 7.07 -25.95
CA SER A 122 -1.48 7.82 -25.18
C SER A 122 -1.28 7.68 -23.67
N LEU A 123 -0.90 6.49 -23.20
CA LEU A 123 -0.57 6.28 -21.79
C LEU A 123 0.71 7.04 -21.39
N ILE A 124 1.75 6.99 -22.24
CA ILE A 124 3.02 7.70 -22.01
C ILE A 124 2.80 9.22 -22.00
N GLU A 125 1.95 9.74 -22.88
CA GLU A 125 1.57 11.16 -22.93
C GLU A 125 0.90 11.61 -21.61
N LEU A 126 -0.07 10.83 -21.13
CA LEU A 126 -0.74 11.07 -19.85
C LEU A 126 0.24 11.05 -18.66
N ILE A 127 1.11 10.04 -18.60
CA ILE A 127 2.13 9.91 -17.54
C ILE A 127 3.07 11.13 -17.55
N CYS A 128 3.51 11.56 -18.73
CA CYS A 128 4.37 12.73 -18.87
C CYS A 128 3.66 14.00 -18.38
N ALA A 129 2.39 14.20 -18.74
CA ALA A 129 1.64 15.36 -18.28
C ALA A 129 1.44 15.37 -16.77
N LEU A 130 1.15 14.22 -16.15
CA LEU A 130 1.05 14.11 -14.69
C LEU A 130 2.38 14.42 -13.99
N LYS A 131 3.50 14.02 -14.60
CA LYS A 131 4.85 14.34 -14.12
C LYS A 131 5.12 15.84 -14.17
N GLU A 132 4.91 16.47 -15.32
CA GLU A 132 5.18 17.91 -15.53
C GLU A 132 4.22 18.79 -14.71
N ALA A 133 2.96 18.40 -14.57
CA ALA A 133 1.99 19.11 -13.73
C ALA A 133 2.23 18.91 -12.23
N GLY A 134 3.07 17.93 -11.84
CA GLY A 134 3.38 17.65 -10.45
C GLY A 134 2.20 17.15 -9.61
N CYS A 135 1.14 16.64 -10.25
CA CYS A 135 -0.10 16.21 -9.58
C CYS A 135 0.12 15.03 -8.61
N ILE A 136 1.19 14.26 -8.79
CA ILE A 136 1.56 13.12 -7.96
C ILE A 136 2.80 13.49 -7.14
N ASN A 137 2.70 13.38 -5.81
CA ASN A 137 3.80 13.65 -4.87
C ASN A 137 4.48 15.00 -5.12
N LYS A 138 3.71 16.02 -5.51
CA LYS A 138 4.22 17.37 -5.85
C LYS A 138 5.32 17.35 -6.92
N GLY A 139 5.28 16.39 -7.84
CA GLY A 139 6.26 16.23 -8.92
C GLY A 139 7.61 15.64 -8.49
N THR A 140 7.77 15.23 -7.24
CA THR A 140 9.05 14.69 -6.71
C THR A 140 9.38 13.29 -7.23
N ILE A 141 8.36 12.52 -7.64
CA ILE A 141 8.54 11.16 -8.15
C ILE A 141 9.24 11.16 -9.52
N PRO A 142 10.29 10.36 -9.76
CA PRO A 142 10.93 10.24 -11.07
C PRO A 142 9.98 9.72 -12.15
N LEU A 143 10.14 10.19 -13.39
CA LEU A 143 9.32 9.75 -14.53
C LEU A 143 9.37 8.24 -14.74
N GLN A 144 10.54 7.62 -14.60
CA GLN A 144 10.71 6.18 -14.72
C GLN A 144 9.83 5.41 -13.74
N LYS A 145 9.80 5.83 -12.46
CA LYS A 145 8.95 5.20 -11.45
C LYS A 145 7.46 5.33 -11.80
N LEU A 146 7.03 6.49 -12.32
CA LEU A 146 5.66 6.66 -12.79
C LEU A 146 5.33 5.70 -13.94
N VAL A 147 6.23 5.55 -14.91
CA VAL A 147 6.06 4.62 -16.03
C VAL A 147 5.94 3.18 -15.55
N GLU A 148 6.78 2.76 -14.62
CA GLU A 148 6.72 1.40 -14.03
C GLU A 148 5.39 1.17 -13.30
N HIS A 149 4.95 2.13 -12.47
CA HIS A 149 3.69 2.02 -11.73
C HIS A 149 2.47 1.97 -12.64
N PHE A 150 2.36 2.91 -13.59
CA PHE A 150 1.23 2.95 -14.52
C PHE A 150 1.24 1.73 -15.45
N GLY A 151 2.41 1.27 -15.88
CA GLY A 151 2.53 0.03 -16.66
C GLY A 151 2.03 -1.19 -15.90
N ALA A 152 2.36 -1.30 -14.61
CA ALA A 152 1.89 -2.38 -13.74
C ALA A 152 0.38 -2.32 -13.48
N ILE A 153 -0.15 -1.13 -13.15
CA ILE A 153 -1.59 -0.91 -12.87
C ILE A 153 -2.46 -1.26 -14.09
N PHE A 154 -2.01 -0.87 -15.28
CA PHE A 154 -2.80 -1.00 -16.50
C PHE A 154 -2.50 -2.27 -17.31
N GLY A 155 -1.53 -3.08 -16.86
CA GLY A 155 -1.07 -4.26 -17.59
C GLY A 155 -0.45 -3.92 -18.96
N VAL A 156 0.27 -2.80 -19.08
CA VAL A 156 0.90 -2.35 -20.33
C VAL A 156 2.42 -2.41 -20.20
N ASP A 157 3.09 -3.07 -21.16
CA ASP A 157 4.54 -3.01 -21.27
C ASP A 157 4.99 -1.63 -21.79
N LEU A 158 5.47 -0.80 -20.87
CA LEU A 158 5.99 0.54 -21.14
C LEU A 158 7.52 0.59 -21.30
N LYS A 159 8.19 -0.54 -21.57
CA LYS A 159 9.61 -0.53 -21.97
C LYS A 159 9.85 0.41 -23.16
N ASN A 160 11.02 1.03 -23.22
CA ASN A 160 11.38 2.00 -24.28
C ASN A 160 10.47 3.24 -24.36
N TYR A 161 9.86 3.67 -23.25
CA TYR A 161 9.00 4.86 -23.24
C TYR A 161 9.70 6.13 -23.75
N HIS A 162 11.02 6.24 -23.56
CA HIS A 162 11.84 7.32 -24.12
C HIS A 162 11.72 7.47 -25.64
N GLN A 163 11.60 6.36 -26.39
CA GLN A 163 11.44 6.42 -27.84
C GLN A 163 10.09 7.00 -28.23
N GLU A 164 9.02 6.64 -27.51
CA GLU A 164 7.70 7.22 -27.76
C GLU A 164 7.64 8.70 -27.34
N LEU A 165 8.31 9.09 -26.25
CA LEU A 165 8.47 10.49 -25.88
C LEU A 165 9.21 11.29 -26.96
N TYR A 166 10.29 10.74 -27.52
CA TYR A 166 11.00 11.39 -28.62
C TYR A 166 10.09 11.57 -29.84
N LYS A 167 9.29 10.55 -30.18
CA LYS A 167 8.30 10.65 -31.28
C LYS A 167 7.23 11.71 -31.01
N ILE A 168 6.79 11.88 -29.77
CA ILE A 168 5.85 12.94 -29.38
C ILE A 168 6.53 14.31 -29.53
N ALA A 169 7.73 14.48 -28.97
CA ALA A 169 8.49 15.72 -29.00
C ALA A 169 8.91 16.16 -30.42
N ALA A 170 9.18 15.19 -31.31
CA ALA A 170 9.60 15.45 -32.69
C ALA A 170 8.45 15.84 -33.64
N ARG A 171 7.19 15.86 -33.17
CA ARG A 171 6.07 16.35 -33.98
C ARG A 171 6.22 17.85 -34.21
N LYS A 172 6.21 18.25 -35.49
CA LYS A 172 6.19 19.66 -35.87
C LYS A 172 4.80 20.24 -35.56
N PRO A 173 4.71 21.46 -35.00
CA PRO A 173 3.46 22.19 -34.95
C PRO A 173 2.88 22.29 -36.36
N GLN A 174 1.61 21.94 -36.53
CA GLN A 174 0.89 22.13 -37.77
C GLN A 174 0.03 23.39 -37.62
N ASP A 175 0.10 24.29 -38.60
CA ASP A 175 -0.68 25.54 -38.63
C ASP A 175 -0.59 26.39 -37.34
N ASN A 176 0.64 26.63 -36.84
CA ASN A 176 0.91 27.38 -35.60
C ASN A 176 0.23 26.83 -34.32
N THR A 177 -0.27 25.61 -34.37
CA THR A 177 -0.92 24.95 -33.23
C THR A 177 0.00 23.84 -32.72
N ASP A 178 0.35 23.91 -31.43
CA ASP A 178 1.19 22.90 -30.80
C ASP A 178 0.37 21.66 -30.42
N ASP A 179 0.20 20.74 -31.37
CA ASP A 179 -0.62 19.52 -31.18
C ASP A 179 0.18 18.30 -30.71
N ARG A 180 1.19 18.54 -29.86
CA ARG A 180 1.97 17.46 -29.22
C ARG A 180 1.14 16.69 -28.18
N ALA A 181 0.11 17.32 -27.60
CA ALA A 181 -0.75 16.80 -26.55
C ALA A 181 -2.07 16.18 -27.07
N TYR A 182 -2.01 15.39 -28.14
CA TYR A 182 -3.17 14.86 -28.86
C TYR A 182 -4.15 14.08 -27.96
N PHE A 183 -3.65 13.17 -27.13
CA PHE A 183 -4.50 12.35 -26.27
C PHE A 183 -5.13 13.19 -25.15
N LEU A 184 -4.38 14.13 -24.58
CA LEU A 184 -4.88 15.02 -23.54
C LEU A 184 -5.95 15.98 -24.07
N ASN A 185 -5.76 16.52 -25.27
CA ASN A 185 -6.74 17.36 -25.96
C ASN A 185 -8.06 16.58 -26.18
N ALA A 186 -7.95 15.34 -26.65
CA ALA A 186 -9.12 14.47 -26.83
C ALA A 186 -9.82 14.12 -25.50
N LEU A 187 -9.07 13.90 -24.41
CA LEU A 187 -9.63 13.66 -23.08
C LEU A 187 -10.37 14.89 -22.55
N ALA A 188 -9.77 16.08 -22.65
CA ALA A 188 -10.38 17.33 -22.23
C ALA A 188 -11.68 17.61 -23.00
N GLY A 189 -11.68 17.40 -24.32
CA GLY A 189 -12.88 17.51 -25.16
C GLY A 189 -14.03 16.63 -24.66
N LYS A 190 -13.77 15.32 -24.50
CA LYS A 190 -14.79 14.36 -23.99
C LYS A 190 -15.30 14.72 -22.60
N PHE A 191 -14.43 15.19 -21.72
CA PHE A 191 -14.82 15.63 -20.39
C PHE A 191 -15.76 16.84 -20.46
N ASN A 192 -15.38 17.86 -21.23
CA ASN A 192 -16.20 19.07 -21.41
C ASN A 192 -17.56 18.76 -22.05
N GLU A 193 -17.61 17.90 -23.07
CA GLU A 193 -18.87 17.42 -23.66
C GLU A 193 -19.78 16.79 -22.61
N LYS A 194 -19.22 15.95 -21.72
CA LYS A 194 -19.99 15.32 -20.65
C LYS A 194 -20.51 16.34 -19.63
N MET A 195 -19.72 17.38 -19.31
CA MET A 195 -20.09 18.42 -18.35
C MET A 195 -21.20 19.36 -18.86
N LEU A 196 -21.36 19.52 -20.18
CA LEU A 196 -22.45 20.31 -20.76
C LEU A 196 -23.82 19.64 -20.66
N VAL A 197 -23.85 18.34 -20.35
CA VAL A 197 -25.06 17.50 -20.30
C VAL A 197 -25.45 17.13 -18.86
N LEU A 198 -24.72 17.64 -17.86
CA LEU A 198 -25.00 17.49 -16.43
C LEU A 198 -25.60 18.79 -15.87
#